data_AF-A0A961REC0-F1
#
_entry.id   AF-A0A961REC0-F1
#
_cell.length_a   1.000
_cell.length_b   1.000
_cell.length_c   1.000
_cell.angle_alpha   90.00
_cell.angle_beta   90.00
_cell.angle_gamma   90.00
#
_symmetry.space_group_name_H-M   'P 1'
#
loop_
_entity.id
_entity.type
_entity.pdbx_description
1 polymer ?
#
loop_
_entity_poly.entity_id
_entity_poly.type
_entity_poly.pdbx_seq_one_letter_code
_entity_poly.pdbx_strand_id
1 'polypeptide(L)'
;HVRIAFATNDERTAKRISEALGAKTELRSQKNYTGHRLAPWLSHMMVSRQETQRALMTPGEVMQMAPTDEVVMVSGTPPILAKKLRYFEDRNFTGRVLPAASVATIASQIVTVWTELVEGGPATVVPVRNAADEGGRDIAPVLDPPDRVVPPEQDQTSEPEIEDAGDAPGDQALETIRRAAALDLADDDTLPEF
;
A
#
# COMPACT_ATOMS: atom_id res chain seq x y z
N HIS A 1 -11.56 18.40 5.58
CA HIS A 1 -11.64 17.07 4.93
C HIS A 1 -11.29 16.02 5.98
N VAL A 2 -11.94 14.85 5.95
CA VAL A 2 -11.66 13.75 6.90
C VAL A 2 -11.18 12.54 6.10
N ARG A 3 -10.09 11.91 6.54
CA ARG A 3 -9.59 10.65 6.02
C ARG A 3 -9.53 9.64 7.14
N ILE A 4 -9.90 8.40 6.84
CA ILE A 4 -9.81 7.29 7.78
C ILE A 4 -8.98 6.21 7.10
N ALA A 5 -8.01 5.67 7.83
CA ALA A 5 -7.15 4.59 7.39
C ALA A 5 -7.28 3.40 8.35
N PHE A 6 -7.27 2.20 7.78
CA PHE A 6 -7.28 0.94 8.51
C PHE A 6 -5.98 0.18 8.26
N ALA A 7 -5.77 -0.89 9.03
CA ALA A 7 -4.76 -1.87 8.71
C ALA A 7 -4.89 -2.32 7.25
N THR A 8 -3.79 -2.31 6.52
CA THR A 8 -3.72 -2.71 5.11
C THR A 8 -2.65 -3.79 4.95
N ASN A 9 -2.88 -4.72 4.02
CA ASN A 9 -1.88 -5.72 3.65
C ASN A 9 -0.98 -5.27 2.48
N ASP A 10 -1.35 -4.19 1.78
CA ASP A 10 -0.56 -3.64 0.67
C ASP A 10 0.45 -2.60 1.17
N GLU A 11 1.74 -2.86 0.90
CA GLU A 11 2.85 -1.99 1.27
C GLU A 11 2.73 -0.60 0.63
N ARG A 12 2.26 -0.50 -0.62
CA ARG A 12 2.13 0.78 -1.32
C ARG A 12 1.11 1.67 -0.62
N THR A 13 -0.01 1.09 -0.20
CA THR A 13 -1.04 1.78 0.57
C THR A 13 -0.54 2.16 1.96
N ALA A 14 0.19 1.26 2.65
CA ALA A 14 0.79 1.54 3.96
C ALA A 14 1.78 2.72 3.90
N LYS A 15 2.62 2.78 2.85
CA LYS A 15 3.55 3.88 2.61
C LYS A 15 2.83 5.20 2.41
N ARG A 16 1.76 5.23 1.60
CA ARG A 16 0.93 6.43 1.40
C ARG A 16 0.28 6.92 2.70
N ILE A 17 -0.18 6.00 3.55
CA ILE A 17 -0.75 6.35 4.86
C ILE A 17 0.33 6.95 5.76
N SER A 18 1.51 6.32 5.83
CA SER A 18 2.65 6.81 6.62
C SER A 18 3.12 8.20 6.16
N GLU A 19 3.22 8.43 4.85
CA GLU A 19 3.53 9.73 4.26
C GLU A 19 2.47 10.79 4.57
N ALA A 20 1.18 10.42 4.52
CA ALA A 20 0.08 11.32 4.88
C ALA A 20 0.07 11.71 6.37
N LEU A 21 0.55 10.82 7.25
CA LEU A 21 0.71 11.11 8.69
C LEU A 21 1.92 11.98 8.97
N GLY A 22 2.94 11.90 8.12
CA GLY A 22 4.17 12.66 8.26
C GLY A 22 5.10 12.10 9.33
N ALA A 23 5.96 12.98 9.84
CA ALA A 23 7.02 12.62 10.76
C ALA A 23 6.94 13.38 12.08
N LYS A 24 7.50 12.78 13.13
CA LYS A 24 7.75 13.40 14.43
C LYS A 24 9.25 13.57 14.66
N THR A 25 9.60 14.55 15.47
CA THR A 25 10.98 14.74 15.93
C THR A 25 11.22 13.88 17.16
N GLU A 26 12.27 13.06 17.13
CA GLU A 26 12.73 12.25 18.25
C GLU A 26 14.11 12.76 18.71
N LEU A 27 14.27 13.00 20.02
CA LEU A 27 15.55 13.38 20.60
C LEU A 27 16.37 12.13 20.93
N ARG A 28 17.43 11.88 20.17
CA ARG A 28 18.37 10.77 20.40
C ARG A 28 19.59 11.27 21.17
N SER A 29 19.72 10.87 22.43
CA SER A 29 20.94 11.16 23.21
C SER A 29 21.93 10.00 23.11
N GLN A 30 23.17 10.29 22.75
CA GLN A 30 24.29 9.34 22.75
C GLN A 30 25.27 9.73 23.86
N LYS A 31 25.71 8.73 24.64
CA LYS A 31 26.71 8.91 25.69
C LYS A 31 27.96 8.14 25.29
N ASN A 32 29.03 8.86 25.01
CA ASN A 32 30.34 8.31 24.71
C ASN A 32 31.18 8.38 25.99
N TYR A 33 31.72 7.23 26.38
CA TYR A 33 32.59 7.10 27.55
C TYR A 33 34.03 7.03 27.08
N THR A 34 34.88 7.96 27.55
CA THR A 34 36.29 8.01 27.19
C THR A 34 37.12 7.93 28.46
N GLY A 35 37.83 6.81 28.64
CA GLY A 35 38.70 6.58 29.78
C GLY A 35 39.25 5.16 29.82
N HIS A 36 40.35 4.97 30.55
CA HIS A 36 40.93 3.65 30.78
C HIS A 36 40.03 2.85 31.74
N ARG A 37 39.63 1.63 31.35
CA ARG A 37 38.67 0.79 32.11
C ARG A 37 39.12 0.42 33.53
N LEU A 38 40.41 0.60 33.83
CA LEU A 38 41.05 0.30 35.12
C LEU A 38 41.56 1.56 35.86
N ALA A 39 41.30 2.78 35.37
CA ALA A 39 41.74 3.99 36.07
C ALA A 39 40.82 4.31 37.27
N PRO A 40 41.36 4.69 38.45
CA PRO A 40 40.57 4.95 39.66
C PRO A 40 39.58 6.11 39.51
N TRP A 41 39.81 7.03 38.56
CA TRP A 41 38.89 8.11 38.24
C TRP A 41 38.67 8.13 36.71
N LEU A 42 37.50 7.68 36.26
CA LEU A 42 37.11 7.66 34.85
C LEU A 42 36.69 9.10 34.46
N SER A 43 37.57 9.90 33.85
CA SER A 43 37.40 11.36 33.91
C SER A 43 36.47 12.03 32.89
N HIS A 44 36.09 11.43 31.75
CA HIS A 44 35.31 12.16 30.75
C HIS A 44 34.21 11.34 30.07
N MET A 45 32.96 11.81 30.21
CA MET A 45 31.81 11.35 29.44
C MET A 45 31.37 12.49 28.51
N MET A 46 31.31 12.21 27.21
CA MET A 46 30.69 13.10 26.23
C MET A 46 29.23 12.69 26.07
N VAL A 47 28.31 13.64 26.22
CA VAL A 47 26.89 13.43 25.89
C VAL A 47 26.54 14.29 24.70
N SER A 48 26.21 13.66 23.57
CA SER A 48 25.70 14.35 22.40
C SER A 48 24.18 14.12 22.29
N ARG A 49 23.42 15.18 22.01
CA ARG A 49 21.98 15.09 21.73
C ARG A 49 21.78 15.44 20.27
N GLN A 50 21.14 14.56 19.53
CA GLN A 50 20.79 14.77 18.14
C GLN A 50 19.28 14.69 17.98
N GLU A 51 18.71 15.70 17.35
CA GLU A 51 17.32 15.65 16.88
C GLU A 51 17.29 14.85 15.58
N THR A 52 16.46 13.81 15.53
CA THR A 52 16.30 12.97 14.33
C THR A 52 14.84 12.90 13.97
N GLN A 53 14.53 13.05 12.69
CA GLN A 53 13.19 12.88 12.16
C GLN A 53 12.85 11.39 12.05
N ARG A 54 11.69 11.00 12.58
CA ARG A 54 11.15 9.64 12.46
C ARG A 54 9.71 9.71 11.96
N ALA A 55 9.29 8.78 11.12
CA ALA A 55 7.88 8.68 10.74
C ALA A 55 6.98 8.60 12.00
N LEU A 56 5.83 9.28 11.99
CA LEU A 56 4.90 9.24 13.11
C LEU A 56 4.43 7.81 13.36
N MET A 57 4.12 7.12 12.27
CA MET A 57 3.86 5.69 12.18
C MET A 57 4.53 5.15 10.92
N THR A 58 5.35 4.11 11.06
CA THR A 58 6.03 3.47 9.92
C THR A 58 5.06 2.63 9.08
N PRO A 59 5.36 2.36 7.80
CA PRO A 59 4.51 1.49 6.98
C PRO A 59 4.28 0.12 7.62
N GLY A 60 5.31 -0.47 8.25
CA GLY A 60 5.19 -1.73 8.98
C GLY A 60 4.24 -1.65 10.17
N GLU A 61 4.29 -0.56 10.95
CA GLU A 61 3.33 -0.32 12.04
C GLU A 61 1.89 -0.14 11.53
N VAL A 62 1.69 0.51 10.37
CA VAL A 62 0.36 0.63 9.72
C VAL A 62 -0.18 -0.75 9.34
N MET A 63 0.65 -1.62 8.78
CA MET A 63 0.25 -2.98 8.38
C MET A 63 -0.05 -3.87 9.59
N GLN A 64 0.67 -3.68 10.70
CA GLN A 64 0.49 -4.44 11.94
C GLN A 64 -0.54 -3.83 12.90
N MET A 65 -1.26 -2.78 12.47
CA MET A 65 -2.35 -2.22 13.26
C MET A 65 -3.38 -3.29 13.61
N ALA A 66 -3.88 -3.24 14.84
CA ALA A 66 -4.95 -4.15 15.24
C ALA A 66 -6.20 -3.93 14.35
N PRO A 67 -6.95 -4.98 14.01
CA PRO A 67 -8.16 -4.84 13.18
C PRO A 67 -9.28 -4.03 13.86
N THR A 68 -9.15 -3.84 15.17
CA THR A 68 -9.96 -3.00 16.06
C THR A 68 -9.59 -1.52 15.99
N ASP A 69 -8.46 -1.16 15.38
CA ASP A 69 -7.93 0.20 15.39
C ASP A 69 -8.11 0.86 14.02
N GLU A 70 -8.17 2.19 14.05
CA GLU A 70 -8.24 3.04 12.87
C GLU A 70 -7.46 4.33 13.11
N VAL A 71 -6.92 4.91 12.04
CA VAL A 71 -6.25 6.21 12.10
C VAL A 71 -7.13 7.25 11.43
N VAL A 72 -7.56 8.24 12.21
CA VAL A 72 -8.43 9.33 11.77
C VAL A 72 -7.59 10.58 11.56
N MET A 73 -7.64 11.11 10.34
CA MET A 73 -6.94 12.33 9.94
C MET A 73 -7.97 13.40 9.60
N VAL A 74 -8.09 14.39 10.47
CA VAL A 74 -8.97 15.55 10.29
C VAL A 74 -8.10 16.77 9.99
N SER A 75 -8.46 17.54 8.95
CA SER A 75 -7.76 18.78 8.60
C SER A 75 -7.66 19.71 9.82
N GLY A 76 -6.45 20.18 10.14
CA GLY A 76 -6.21 21.12 11.24
C GLY A 76 -6.12 20.47 12.63
N THR A 77 -6.24 19.15 12.75
CA THR A 77 -6.06 18.41 14.00
C THR A 77 -4.93 17.40 13.85
N PRO A 78 -4.14 17.13 14.91
CA PRO A 78 -3.20 16.02 14.90
C PRO A 78 -3.91 14.69 14.57
N PRO A 79 -3.22 13.75 13.89
CA PRO A 79 -3.79 12.43 13.62
C PRO A 79 -4.18 11.71 14.92
N ILE A 80 -5.30 11.02 14.90
CA ILE A 80 -5.85 10.32 16.06
C ILE A 80 -5.83 8.82 15.79
N LEU A 81 -5.20 8.06 16.68
CA LEU A 81 -5.36 6.61 16.71
C LEU A 81 -6.61 6.27 17.53
N ALA A 82 -7.64 5.78 16.87
CA ALA A 82 -8.96 5.51 17.43
C ALA A 82 -9.29 4.01 17.38
N LYS A 83 -10.34 3.63 18.11
CA LYS A 83 -10.96 2.29 18.00
C LYS A 83 -12.08 2.35 16.98
N LYS A 84 -12.09 1.38 16.07
CA LYS A 84 -13.12 1.19 15.05
C LYS A 84 -14.48 1.00 15.70
N LEU A 85 -15.48 1.70 15.18
CA LEU A 85 -16.86 1.58 15.63
C LEU A 85 -17.51 0.31 15.05
N ARG A 86 -17.80 -0.68 15.91
CA ARG A 86 -18.54 -1.88 15.54
C ARG A 86 -20.02 -1.72 15.89
N TYR A 87 -20.84 -1.50 14.88
CA TYR A 87 -22.28 -1.25 15.06
C TYR A 87 -23.01 -2.37 15.83
N PHE A 88 -22.52 -3.61 15.75
CA PHE A 88 -23.13 -4.76 16.42
C PHE A 88 -22.68 -4.90 17.89
N GLU A 89 -21.61 -4.23 18.32
CA GLU A 89 -21.14 -4.22 19.71
C GLU A 89 -21.66 -3.00 20.48
N ASP A 90 -21.95 -1.90 19.79
CA ASP A 90 -22.36 -0.64 20.42
C ASP A 90 -23.88 -0.58 20.65
N ARG A 91 -24.26 -0.38 21.92
CA ARG A 91 -25.65 -0.30 22.41
C ARG A 91 -26.47 0.79 21.72
N ASN A 92 -25.84 1.87 21.25
CA ASN A 92 -26.52 2.95 20.54
C ASN A 92 -27.08 2.49 19.18
N PHE A 93 -26.47 1.46 18.59
CA PHE A 93 -26.84 0.91 17.29
C PHE A 93 -27.66 -0.38 17.42
N THR A 94 -27.39 -1.23 18.42
CA THR A 94 -28.12 -2.49 18.58
C THR A 94 -29.61 -2.30 18.83
N GLY A 95 -30.02 -1.21 19.51
CA GLY A 95 -31.43 -0.85 19.69
C GLY A 95 -32.17 -0.47 18.40
N ARG A 96 -31.45 -0.25 17.30
CA ARG A 96 -32.01 0.08 15.97
C ARG A 96 -32.01 -1.12 15.02
N VAL A 97 -31.54 -2.29 15.47
CA VAL A 97 -31.50 -3.51 14.66
C VAL A 97 -32.92 -4.04 14.51
N LEU A 98 -33.40 -4.07 13.26
CA LEU A 98 -34.68 -4.68 12.90
C LEU A 98 -34.54 -6.20 12.81
N PRO A 99 -35.64 -6.97 12.99
CA PRO A 99 -35.61 -8.40 12.72
C PRO A 99 -35.16 -8.68 11.28
N ALA A 100 -34.51 -9.83 11.06
CA ALA A 100 -34.10 -10.26 9.73
C ALA A 100 -35.30 -10.22 8.77
N ALA A 101 -35.08 -9.72 7.56
CA ALA A 101 -36.12 -9.69 6.55
C ALA A 101 -36.65 -11.11 6.32
N SER A 102 -37.98 -11.28 6.29
CA SER A 102 -38.58 -12.57 5.99
C SER A 102 -38.28 -12.91 4.53
N VAL A 103 -37.25 -13.73 4.32
CA VAL A 103 -36.99 -14.32 3.01
C VAL A 103 -38.03 -15.43 2.87
N ALA A 104 -39.09 -15.19 2.10
CA ALA A 104 -39.88 -16.31 1.61
C ALA A 104 -38.89 -17.18 0.82
N THR A 105 -38.67 -18.42 1.27
CA THR A 105 -38.00 -19.42 0.45
C THR A 105 -38.84 -19.55 -0.80
N ILE A 106 -38.49 -18.81 -1.85
CA ILE A 106 -38.97 -19.10 -3.18
C ILE A 106 -38.36 -20.47 -3.44
N ALA A 107 -39.19 -21.51 -3.33
CA ALA A 107 -38.85 -22.79 -3.91
C ALA A 107 -38.62 -22.51 -5.38
N SER A 108 -37.34 -22.33 -5.75
CA SER A 108 -36.98 -21.88 -7.08
C SER A 108 -37.33 -22.99 -8.04
N GLN A 109 -38.50 -22.88 -8.66
CA GLN A 109 -38.75 -23.48 -9.97
C GLN A 109 -38.15 -22.62 -11.09
N ILE A 110 -37.41 -21.56 -10.74
CA ILE A 110 -36.65 -20.79 -11.72
C ILE A 110 -35.33 -21.54 -11.90
N VAL A 111 -35.35 -22.45 -12.87
CA VAL A 111 -34.16 -23.03 -13.47
C VAL A 111 -33.49 -21.92 -14.28
N THR A 112 -32.45 -21.30 -13.71
CA THR A 112 -31.50 -20.49 -14.49
C THR A 112 -30.29 -21.33 -14.87
N VAL A 113 -29.58 -20.94 -15.92
CA VAL A 113 -28.32 -21.57 -16.39
C VAL A 113 -27.28 -21.69 -15.27
N TRP A 114 -27.31 -20.81 -14.27
CA TRP A 114 -26.43 -20.85 -13.08
C TRP A 114 -26.85 -21.91 -12.04
N THR A 115 -28.13 -22.28 -12.00
CA THR A 115 -28.66 -23.36 -11.15
C THR A 115 -28.36 -24.74 -11.72
N GLU A 116 -28.25 -24.86 -13.05
CA GLU A 116 -27.89 -26.13 -13.72
C GLU A 116 -26.41 -26.48 -13.60
N LEU A 117 -25.56 -25.50 -13.24
CA LEU A 117 -24.11 -25.71 -13.08
C LEU A 117 -23.70 -26.10 -11.64
N VAL A 118 -24.65 -26.25 -10.72
CA VAL A 118 -24.37 -26.67 -9.34
C VAL A 118 -24.70 -28.16 -9.18
N GLU A 119 -23.79 -29.01 -9.64
CA GLU A 119 -23.69 -30.39 -9.14
C GLU A 119 -22.99 -30.38 -7.78
N GLY A 120 -23.65 -29.77 -6.79
CA GLY A 120 -23.16 -29.71 -5.42
C GLY A 120 -24.33 -29.94 -4.48
N GLY A 121 -24.59 -31.20 -4.15
CA GLY A 121 -25.50 -31.54 -3.05
C GLY A 121 -25.08 -30.82 -1.76
N PRO A 122 -25.99 -30.65 -0.79
CA PRO A 122 -25.66 -29.94 0.46
C PRO A 122 -24.42 -30.59 1.07
N ALA A 123 -23.31 -29.85 1.10
CA ALA A 123 -22.09 -30.34 1.71
C ALA A 123 -22.38 -30.59 3.18
N THR A 124 -22.41 -31.86 3.57
CA THR A 124 -22.53 -32.25 4.98
C THR A 124 -21.29 -31.70 5.68
N VAL A 125 -21.45 -30.59 6.40
CA VAL A 125 -20.38 -30.05 7.24
C VAL A 125 -20.18 -31.05 8.37
N VAL A 126 -19.18 -31.92 8.24
CA VAL A 126 -18.77 -32.81 9.32
C VAL A 126 -17.95 -31.97 10.30
N PRO A 127 -18.42 -31.72 11.54
CA PRO A 127 -17.61 -31.03 12.52
C PRO A 127 -16.44 -31.94 12.92
N VAL A 128 -15.23 -31.59 12.50
CA VAL A 128 -14.01 -32.24 13.00
C VAL A 128 -13.88 -31.87 14.48
N ARG A 129 -14.09 -32.84 15.38
CA ARG A 129 -13.78 -32.70 16.80
C ARG A 129 -12.26 -32.73 16.96
N ASN A 130 -11.64 -31.56 17.09
CA ASN A 130 -10.26 -31.48 17.55
C ASN A 130 -10.25 -31.79 19.05
N ALA A 131 -9.75 -32.99 19.40
CA ALA A 131 -9.30 -33.26 20.76
C ALA A 131 -8.17 -32.29 21.11
N ALA A 132 -8.21 -31.84 22.36
CA ALA A 132 -7.35 -30.83 22.97
C ALA A 132 -5.89 -30.85 22.46
N ASP A 133 -5.43 -29.70 21.95
CA ASP A 133 -4.15 -29.12 22.36
C ASP A 133 -4.04 -27.66 21.92
N GLU A 134 -3.37 -26.88 22.75
CA GLU A 134 -3.23 -25.42 22.75
C GLU A 134 -2.71 -24.83 21.41
N GLY A 135 -3.27 -23.69 20.99
CA GLY A 135 -2.75 -22.88 19.88
C GLY A 135 -3.66 -22.89 18.63
N GLY A 136 -4.22 -21.72 18.33
CA GLY A 136 -5.18 -21.52 17.24
C GLY A 136 -4.73 -22.06 15.88
N ARG A 137 -5.63 -22.78 15.20
CA ARG A 137 -5.45 -23.27 13.84
C ARG A 137 -6.26 -22.39 12.90
N ASP A 138 -5.57 -21.63 12.05
CA ASP A 138 -6.17 -21.01 10.88
C ASP A 138 -6.69 -22.13 9.95
N ILE A 139 -8.01 -22.21 9.80
CA ILE A 139 -8.65 -23.09 8.85
C ILE A 139 -8.72 -22.33 7.53
N ALA A 140 -7.64 -22.38 6.75
CA ALA A 140 -7.71 -22.01 5.33
C ALA A 140 -8.29 -23.20 4.56
N PRO A 141 -9.41 -23.05 3.83
CA PRO A 141 -9.84 -24.10 2.91
C PRO A 141 -8.76 -24.26 1.84
N VAL A 142 -8.17 -25.45 1.76
CA VAL A 142 -7.30 -25.82 0.64
C VAL A 142 -8.22 -26.00 -0.57
N LEU A 143 -8.23 -25.00 -1.45
CA LEU A 143 -8.83 -25.11 -2.78
C LEU A 143 -7.83 -25.88 -3.64
N ASP A 144 -8.29 -26.97 -4.27
CA ASP A 144 -7.51 -27.58 -5.34
C ASP A 144 -7.22 -26.50 -6.40
N PRO A 145 -5.97 -26.40 -6.90
CA PRO A 145 -5.67 -25.45 -7.96
C PRO A 145 -6.61 -25.75 -9.13
N PRO A 146 -7.30 -24.74 -9.71
CA PRO A 146 -8.13 -24.98 -10.88
C PRO A 146 -7.24 -25.61 -11.96
N ASP A 147 -7.76 -26.64 -12.64
CA ASP A 147 -7.11 -27.19 -13.82
C ASP A 147 -6.68 -26.03 -14.70
N ARG A 148 -5.36 -25.94 -14.93
CA ARG A 148 -4.77 -24.86 -15.71
C ARG A 148 -5.28 -25.02 -17.13
N VAL A 149 -6.35 -24.31 -17.46
CA VAL A 149 -6.77 -24.11 -18.84
C VAL A 149 -5.59 -23.43 -19.52
N VAL A 150 -4.88 -24.18 -20.35
CA VAL A 150 -3.87 -23.64 -21.24
C VAL A 150 -4.58 -22.57 -22.06
N PRO A 151 -4.20 -21.28 -21.95
CA PRO A 151 -4.77 -20.28 -22.82
C PRO A 151 -4.51 -20.74 -24.26
N PRO A 152 -5.49 -20.70 -25.17
CA PRO A 152 -5.21 -20.97 -26.57
C PRO A 152 -4.07 -20.03 -27.00
N GLU A 153 -3.06 -20.60 -27.67
CA GLU A 153 -1.95 -19.83 -28.23
C GLU A 153 -2.54 -18.63 -28.97
N GLN A 154 -2.18 -17.43 -28.52
CA GLN A 154 -2.58 -16.21 -29.20
C GLN A 154 -1.87 -16.22 -30.54
N ASP A 155 -2.62 -16.61 -31.58
CA ASP A 155 -2.23 -16.45 -32.96
C ASP A 155 -1.86 -14.98 -33.14
N GLN A 156 -0.60 -14.72 -33.48
CA GLN A 156 -0.06 -13.38 -33.68
C GLN A 156 -0.73 -12.78 -34.91
N THR A 157 -1.93 -12.24 -34.71
CA THR A 157 -2.62 -11.47 -35.73
C THR A 157 -2.01 -10.08 -35.67
N SER A 158 -1.13 -9.80 -36.64
CA SER A 158 -0.46 -8.54 -36.87
C SER A 158 -1.43 -7.37 -36.73
N GLU A 159 -1.08 -6.37 -35.92
CA GLU A 159 -1.81 -5.10 -35.86
C GLU A 159 -1.89 -4.47 -37.26
N PRO A 160 -3.02 -3.89 -37.67
CA PRO A 160 -3.12 -3.24 -38.97
C PRO A 160 -2.30 -1.94 -38.97
N GLU A 161 -1.46 -1.79 -39.99
CA GLU A 161 -0.78 -0.55 -40.38
C GLU A 161 -1.82 0.57 -40.57
N ILE A 162 -1.70 1.66 -39.82
CA ILE A 162 -2.45 2.88 -40.05
C ILE A 162 -1.55 3.83 -40.84
N GLU A 163 -1.75 3.89 -42.16
CA GLU A 163 -1.23 4.96 -43.00
C GLU A 163 -2.11 6.22 -42.93
N ASP A 164 -1.43 7.31 -42.53
CA ASP A 164 -1.50 8.70 -43.03
C ASP A 164 -2.71 9.61 -42.72
N ALA A 165 -2.46 10.68 -41.94
CA ALA A 165 -2.39 12.07 -42.46
C ALA A 165 -2.40 13.16 -41.35
N GLY A 166 -1.31 13.94 -41.29
CA GLY A 166 -1.32 15.41 -41.15
C GLY A 166 -1.41 16.06 -39.76
N ASP A 167 -0.27 16.44 -39.17
CA ASP A 167 0.32 17.79 -39.25
C ASP A 167 1.48 17.94 -38.23
N ALA A 168 2.73 17.97 -38.71
CA ALA A 168 3.93 18.14 -37.91
C ALA A 168 4.58 19.49 -38.22
N PRO A 169 4.98 20.31 -37.22
CA PRO A 169 5.68 21.55 -37.48
C PRO A 169 7.08 21.26 -38.05
N GLY A 170 7.36 21.87 -39.20
CA GLY A 170 8.39 21.44 -40.15
C GLY A 170 9.86 21.69 -39.79
N ASP A 171 10.70 21.06 -40.60
CA ASP A 171 12.17 20.98 -40.61
C ASP A 171 12.96 22.31 -40.46
N GLN A 172 12.31 23.47 -40.52
CA GLN A 172 12.98 24.76 -40.35
C GLN A 172 13.44 24.99 -38.90
N ALA A 173 12.75 24.43 -37.91
CA ALA A 173 13.11 24.59 -36.49
C ALA A 173 14.42 23.84 -36.14
N LEU A 174 14.63 22.67 -36.74
CA LEU A 174 15.83 21.85 -36.52
C LEU A 174 17.06 22.41 -37.23
N GLU A 175 16.90 23.05 -38.40
CA GLU A 175 18.00 23.71 -39.10
C GLU A 175 18.50 24.98 -38.37
N THR A 176 17.57 25.74 -37.78
CA THR A 176 17.88 26.95 -37.00
C THR A 176 18.69 26.61 -35.74
N ILE A 177 18.35 25.50 -35.06
CA ILE A 177 19.06 25.01 -33.88
C ILE A 177 20.47 24.49 -34.25
N ARG A 178 20.61 23.81 -35.40
CA ARG A 178 21.92 23.34 -35.88
C ARG A 178 22.85 24.48 -36.32
N ARG A 179 22.32 25.57 -36.89
CA ARG A 179 23.12 26.76 -37.25
C ARG A 179 23.59 27.54 -36.03
N ALA A 180 22.78 27.61 -34.96
CA ALA A 180 23.16 28.29 -33.72
C ALA A 180 24.27 27.56 -32.96
N ALA A 181 24.28 26.22 -32.98
CA ALA A 181 25.29 25.41 -32.29
C ALA A 181 26.67 25.37 -33.01
N ALA A 182 26.73 25.72 -34.30
CA ALA A 182 27.96 25.72 -35.09
C ALA A 182 28.75 27.04 -35.03
N LEU A 183 28.18 28.11 -34.47
CA LEU A 183 28.81 29.43 -34.36
C LEU A 183 29.53 29.68 -33.02
N ASP A 184 29.46 28.74 -32.07
CA ASP A 184 30.00 28.90 -30.71
C ASP A 184 31.26 28.05 -30.44
N LEU A 185 31.84 27.42 -31.48
CA LEU A 185 32.99 26.50 -31.33
C LEU A 185 34.14 26.76 -32.32
N ALA A 186 34.30 27.99 -32.79
CA ALA A 186 35.43 28.37 -33.62
C ALA A 186 35.72 29.87 -33.53
N ASP A 187 36.35 30.32 -32.44
CA ASP A 187 37.36 31.40 -32.49
C ASP A 187 38.02 31.58 -31.11
N ASP A 188 39.15 30.91 -30.91
CA ASP A 188 40.14 31.34 -29.93
C ASP A 188 41.53 30.95 -30.48
N ASP A 189 41.98 31.70 -31.48
CA ASP A 189 43.39 32.07 -31.71
C ASP A 189 43.54 32.63 -33.12
N THR A 190 43.75 33.95 -33.25
CA THR A 190 44.73 34.58 -34.15
C THR A 190 44.58 36.11 -34.13
N LEU A 191 45.31 36.78 -33.25
CA LEU A 191 45.72 38.17 -33.49
C LEU A 191 47.22 38.21 -33.81
N PRO A 192 47.66 39.02 -34.80
CA PRO A 192 48.99 38.91 -35.41
C PRO A 192 50.09 39.66 -34.63
N GLU A 193 51.34 39.23 -34.82
CA GLU A 193 52.56 39.90 -34.34
C GLU A 193 52.79 41.26 -35.03
N PHE A 194 53.11 42.27 -34.21
CA PHE A 194 54.03 43.38 -34.51
C PHE A 194 54.79 43.76 -33.25
#